data_AF-A0A939R645-F1
#
_entry.id   AF-A0A939R645-F1
#
_cell.length_a   1.000
_cell.length_b   1.000
_cell.length_c   1.000
_cell.angle_alpha   90.00
_cell.angle_beta   90.00
_cell.angle_gamma   90.00
#
_symmetry.space_group_name_H-M   'P 1'
#
loop_
_entity.id
_entity.type
_entity.pdbx_description
1 polymer ?
#
loop_
_entity_poly.entity_id
_entity_poly.type
_entity_poly.pdbx_seq_one_letter_code
_entity_poly.pdbx_strand_id
1 'polypeptide(L)'
;MSLTTIICLAFIIGYIFIAVESVTRINKAAIAVLMCVVCWTLLAVGHGDLIGTALPEHWELGEAIEKNLGEAGTTLFFLMGAMTIVEIVDQHGGFNWVRGALASKTKRSLLWKIA
;
A
#
# COMPACT_ATOMS: atom_id res chain seq x y z
N MET A 1 13.51 -9.48 -23.55
CA MET A 1 13.62 -8.93 -22.18
C MET A 1 13.01 -9.96 -21.25
N SER A 2 13.67 -10.31 -20.14
CA SER A 2 13.08 -11.26 -19.18
C SER A 2 11.91 -10.60 -18.46
N LEU A 3 10.84 -11.36 -18.18
CA LEU A 3 9.63 -10.84 -17.52
C LEU A 3 9.93 -10.06 -16.23
N THR A 4 10.90 -10.51 -15.45
CA THR A 4 11.36 -9.82 -14.23
C THR A 4 11.84 -8.39 -14.52
N THR A 5 12.52 -8.15 -15.64
CA THR A 5 12.94 -6.79 -16.02
C THR A 5 11.76 -5.88 -16.35
N ILE A 6 10.68 -6.43 -16.90
CA ILE A 6 9.44 -5.69 -17.17
C ILE A 6 8.75 -5.32 -15.85
N ILE A 7 8.69 -6.25 -14.90
CA ILE A 7 8.14 -5.99 -13.56
C ILE A 7 8.94 -4.92 -12.83
N CYS A 8 10.28 -4.99 -12.84
CA CYS A 8 11.13 -3.97 -12.24
C CYS A 8 10.92 -2.59 -12.86
N LEU A 9 10.79 -2.50 -14.20
CA LEU A 9 10.50 -1.23 -14.87
C LEU A 9 9.11 -0.69 -14.49
N ALA A 10 8.09 -1.54 -14.47
CA ALA A 10 6.74 -1.14 -14.04
C ALA A 10 6.72 -0.62 -12.60
N PHE A 11 7.47 -1.28 -11.70
CA PHE A 11 7.62 -0.85 -10.31
C PHE A 11 8.29 0.52 -10.19
N ILE A 12 9.41 0.73 -10.89
CA ILE A 12 10.14 2.01 -10.88
C ILE A 12 9.25 3.14 -11.42
N ILE A 13 8.57 2.92 -12.55
CA ILE A 13 7.65 3.88 -13.14
C ILE A 13 6.52 4.23 -12.17
N GLY A 14 5.90 3.22 -11.56
CA GLY A 14 4.84 3.43 -10.56
C GLY A 14 5.33 4.24 -9.36
N TYR A 15 6.53 3.97 -8.87
CA TYR A 15 7.12 4.73 -7.76
C TYR A 15 7.42 6.19 -8.13
N ILE A 16 7.89 6.44 -9.35
CA ILE A 16 8.08 7.80 -9.87
C ILE A 16 6.72 8.53 -9.89
N PHE A 17 5.63 7.89 -10.32
CA PHE A 17 4.31 8.50 -10.28
C PHE A 17 3.83 8.85 -8.87
N ILE A 18 4.16 8.04 -7.86
CA ILE A 18 3.88 8.35 -6.45
C ILE A 18 4.69 9.58 -5.99
N ALA A 19 5.95 9.69 -6.41
CA ALA A 19 6.82 10.81 -6.04
C ALA A 19 6.42 12.13 -6.72
N VAL A 20 5.96 12.07 -7.98
CA VAL A 20 5.56 13.23 -8.80
C VAL A 20 4.14 13.72 -8.48
N GLU A 21 3.47 13.10 -7.50
CA GLU A 21 2.11 13.44 -7.08
C GLU A 21 1.90 14.93 -6.76
N SER A 22 2.92 15.63 -6.24
CA SER A 22 2.87 17.07 -5.99
C SER A 22 2.64 17.90 -7.26
N VAL A 23 2.97 17.37 -8.44
CA VAL A 23 2.82 18.01 -9.76
C VAL A 23 1.57 17.51 -10.48
N THR A 24 1.24 16.21 -10.40
CA THR A 24 0.11 15.59 -11.13
C THR A 24 -1.23 15.68 -10.40
N ARG A 25 -1.24 15.97 -9.09
CA ARG A 25 -2.46 16.06 -8.25
C ARG A 25 -3.32 14.79 -8.25
N ILE A 26 -2.74 13.64 -8.63
CA ILE A 26 -3.39 12.32 -8.59
C ILE A 26 -3.23 11.73 -7.19
N ASN A 27 -4.22 11.01 -6.68
CA ASN A 27 -4.12 10.37 -5.36
C ASN A 27 -2.99 9.31 -5.31
N LYS A 28 -2.04 9.44 -4.37
CA LYS A 28 -0.95 8.46 -4.13
C LYS A 28 -1.46 7.04 -3.93
N ALA A 29 -2.54 6.88 -3.16
CA ALA A 29 -3.09 5.57 -2.84
C ALA A 29 -3.60 4.89 -4.12
N ALA A 30 -4.25 5.64 -5.03
CA ALA A 30 -4.73 5.11 -6.28
C ALA A 30 -3.58 4.60 -7.18
N ILE A 31 -2.49 5.37 -7.30
CA ILE A 31 -1.31 4.96 -8.08
C ILE A 31 -0.61 3.75 -7.44
N ALA A 32 -0.49 3.72 -6.12
CA ALA A 32 0.12 2.61 -5.40
C ALA A 32 -0.67 1.31 -5.58
N VAL A 33 -2.01 1.37 -5.50
CA VAL A 33 -2.89 0.22 -5.74
C VAL A 33 -2.81 -0.23 -7.20
N LEU A 34 -2.78 0.70 -8.15
CA LEU A 34 -2.60 0.38 -9.57
C LEU A 34 -1.26 -0.34 -9.81
N MET A 35 -0.15 0.20 -9.27
CA MET A 35 1.17 -0.39 -9.38
C MET A 35 1.20 -1.81 -8.79
N CYS A 36 0.55 -2.02 -7.65
CA CYS A 36 0.36 -3.34 -7.04
C CYS A 36 -0.34 -4.30 -8.03
N VAL A 37 -1.51 -3.93 -8.55
CA VAL A 37 -2.27 -4.76 -9.52
C VAL A 37 -1.42 -5.09 -10.75
N VAL A 38 -0.69 -4.12 -11.31
CA VAL A 38 0.18 -4.34 -12.48
C VAL A 38 1.31 -5.32 -12.16
N CYS A 39 1.98 -5.20 -11.02
CA CYS A 39 3.07 -6.10 -10.66
C CYS A 39 2.57 -7.55 -10.44
N TRP A 40 1.44 -7.72 -9.73
CA TRP A 40 0.85 -9.04 -9.48
C TRP A 40 0.28 -9.70 -10.74
N THR A 41 -0.35 -8.92 -11.62
CA THR A 41 -0.86 -9.44 -12.90
C THR A 41 0.26 -9.85 -13.84
N LEU A 42 1.33 -9.05 -13.95
CA LEU A 42 2.52 -9.42 -14.73
C LEU A 42 3.21 -10.68 -14.17
N LEU A 43 3.28 -10.82 -12.85
CA LEU A 43 3.80 -12.02 -12.19
C LEU A 43 2.96 -13.26 -12.51
N ALA A 44 1.63 -13.14 -12.46
CA ALA A 44 0.70 -14.24 -12.75
C ALA A 44 0.78 -14.68 -14.23
N VAL A 45 0.85 -13.73 -15.16
CA VAL A 45 0.93 -14.02 -16.60
C VAL A 45 2.28 -14.64 -16.97
N GLY A 46 3.38 -14.14 -16.41
CA GLY A 46 4.70 -14.61 -16.77
C GLY A 46 5.07 -16.00 -16.26
N HIS A 47 4.34 -16.54 -15.29
CA HIS A 47 4.51 -17.91 -14.83
C HIS A 47 4.14 -18.95 -15.91
N GLY A 48 3.21 -18.62 -16.81
CA GLY A 48 2.82 -19.50 -17.92
C GLY A 48 3.90 -19.69 -18.99
N ASP A 49 4.85 -18.75 -19.09
CA ASP A 49 5.96 -18.78 -20.06
C ASP A 49 7.26 -19.35 -19.46
N LEU A 50 7.40 -19.35 -18.13
CA LEU A 50 8.59 -19.83 -17.40
C LEU A 50 8.59 -21.36 -17.17
N ILE A 51 7.41 -21.98 -17.06
CA ILE A 51 7.26 -23.42 -16.76
C ILE A 51 6.62 -24.08 -17.97
N GLY A 52 7.44 -24.38 -18.98
CA GLY A 52 7.00 -25.09 -20.17
C GLY A 52 6.42 -26.46 -19.83
N THR A 53 5.18 -26.71 -20.28
CA THR A 53 4.68 -28.00 -20.80
C THR A 53 4.90 -29.30 -20.01
N ALA A 54 5.23 -29.32 -18.71
CA ALA A 54 5.66 -30.57 -18.06
C ALA A 54 4.78 -31.11 -16.92
N LEU A 55 4.06 -30.31 -16.12
CA LEU A 55 3.31 -30.86 -14.97
C LEU A 55 2.05 -30.05 -14.60
N PRO A 56 1.06 -30.69 -13.94
CA PRO A 56 -0.16 -30.04 -13.44
C PRO A 56 0.15 -29.17 -12.20
N GLU A 57 0.84 -28.04 -12.40
CA GLU A 57 1.35 -27.13 -11.36
C GLU A 57 0.52 -25.83 -11.17
N HIS A 58 -0.62 -25.68 -11.86
CA HIS A 58 -1.44 -24.46 -11.76
C HIS A 58 -1.94 -24.15 -10.34
N TRP A 59 -1.97 -25.15 -9.44
CA TRP A 59 -2.53 -25.00 -8.10
C TRP A 59 -1.57 -24.30 -7.12
N GLU A 60 -0.25 -24.52 -7.21
CA GLU A 60 0.73 -23.99 -6.24
C GLU A 60 0.94 -22.48 -6.41
N LEU A 61 0.96 -21.98 -7.66
CA LEU A 61 1.06 -20.55 -7.92
C LEU A 61 -0.18 -19.79 -7.44
N GLY A 62 -1.36 -20.38 -7.67
CA GLY A 62 -2.62 -19.80 -7.22
C GLY A 62 -2.63 -19.63 -5.70
N GLU A 63 -2.23 -20.67 -4.97
CA GLU A 63 -2.14 -20.62 -3.51
C GLU A 63 -1.07 -19.62 -3.03
N ALA A 64 0.10 -19.58 -3.67
CA ALA A 64 1.14 -18.63 -3.31
C ALA A 64 0.72 -17.17 -3.55
N ILE A 65 0.08 -16.87 -4.68
CA ILE A 65 -0.45 -15.53 -4.97
C ILE A 65 -1.58 -15.20 -4.01
N GLU A 66 -2.54 -16.10 -3.79
CA GLU A 66 -3.65 -15.90 -2.85
C GLU A 66 -3.15 -15.61 -1.44
N LYS A 67 -2.18 -16.38 -0.95
CA LYS A 67 -1.58 -16.19 0.37
C LYS A 67 -0.92 -14.83 0.52
N ASN A 68 0.00 -14.48 -0.38
CA ASN A 68 0.77 -13.24 -0.26
C ASN A 68 -0.10 -12.01 -0.56
N LEU A 69 -0.95 -12.07 -1.59
CA LEU A 69 -1.88 -10.99 -1.91
C LEU A 69 -2.95 -10.82 -0.83
N GLY A 70 -3.39 -11.92 -0.22
CA GLY A 70 -4.32 -11.92 0.92
C GLY A 70 -3.71 -11.28 2.17
N GLU A 71 -2.46 -11.59 2.52
CA GLU A 71 -1.75 -10.96 3.64
C GLU A 71 -1.52 -9.46 3.41
N ALA A 72 -1.07 -9.09 2.20
CA ALA A 72 -0.91 -7.70 1.80
C ALA A 72 -2.26 -6.95 1.81
N GLY A 73 -3.30 -7.56 1.24
CA GLY A 73 -4.66 -7.03 1.19
C GLY A 73 -5.24 -6.82 2.59
N THR A 74 -5.04 -7.77 3.51
CA THR A 74 -5.48 -7.65 4.90
C THR A 74 -4.86 -6.44 5.59
N THR A 75 -3.56 -6.22 5.38
CA THR A 75 -2.86 -5.05 5.92
C THR A 75 -3.40 -3.75 5.30
N LEU A 76 -3.63 -3.72 3.99
CA LEU A 76 -4.18 -2.56 3.29
C LEU A 76 -5.60 -2.24 3.74
N PHE A 77 -6.49 -3.22 3.82
CA PHE A 77 -7.87 -3.01 4.30
C PHE A 77 -7.91 -2.58 5.76
N PHE A 78 -7.04 -3.14 6.61
CA PHE A 78 -6.89 -2.69 7.99
C PHE A 78 -6.47 -1.22 8.07
N LEU A 79 -5.45 -0.81 7.32
CA LEU A 79 -4.96 0.57 7.31
C LEU A 79 -5.97 1.54 6.67
N MET A 80 -6.63 1.16 5.58
CA MET A 80 -7.66 1.98 4.94
C MET A 80 -8.84 2.20 5.90
N GLY A 81 -9.31 1.16 6.59
CA GLY A 81 -10.35 1.27 7.61
C GLY A 81 -9.91 2.16 8.78
N ALA A 82 -8.71 1.93 9.31
CA ALA A 82 -8.17 2.73 10.40
C ALA A 82 -8.03 4.21 10.03
N MET A 83 -7.47 4.51 8.85
CA MET A 83 -7.31 5.88 8.36
C MET A 83 -8.67 6.56 8.14
N THR A 84 -9.65 5.82 7.59
CA THR A 84 -11.02 6.32 7.38
C THR A 84 -11.70 6.64 8.72
N ILE A 85 -11.62 5.76 9.71
CA ILE A 85 -12.20 6.01 11.05
C ILE A 85 -11.54 7.22 11.69
N VAL A 86 -10.21 7.31 11.65
CA VAL A 86 -9.46 8.46 12.19
C VAL A 86 -9.90 9.76 11.52
N GLU A 87 -10.09 9.75 10.19
CA GLU A 87 -10.54 10.91 9.43
C GLU A 87 -11.97 11.34 9.81
N ILE A 88 -12.92 10.39 9.88
CA ILE A 88 -14.30 10.68 10.28
C ILE A 88 -14.37 11.23 11.71
N VAL A 89 -13.59 10.66 12.64
CA VAL A 89 -13.54 11.11 14.02
C VAL A 89 -12.95 12.52 14.11
N ASP A 90 -11.89 12.84 13.37
CA ASP A 90 -11.30 14.19 13.40
C ASP A 90 -12.24 15.25 12.79
N GLN A 91 -12.93 14.92 11.69
CA GLN A 91 -13.89 15.82 11.04
C GLN A 91 -15.07 16.22 11.95
N HIS A 92 -15.49 15.33 12.86
CA HIS A 92 -16.55 15.62 13.85
C HIS A 92 -16.01 16.19 15.17
N GLY A 93 -14.72 16.52 15.25
CA GLY A 93 -14.10 17.08 16.45
C GLY A 93 -13.84 16.06 17.56
N GLY A 94 -13.87 14.76 17.26
CA GLY A 94 -13.63 13.69 18.23
C GLY A 94 -12.25 13.75 18.90
N PHE A 95 -11.26 14.40 18.27
CA PHE A 95 -9.93 14.63 18.86
C PHE A 95 -9.75 16.02 19.51
N ASN A 96 -10.79 16.86 19.61
CA ASN A 96 -10.65 18.20 20.18
C ASN A 96 -10.23 18.18 21.65
N TRP A 97 -10.77 17.25 22.45
CA TRP A 97 -10.37 17.07 23.85
C TRP A 97 -8.91 16.62 23.97
N VAL A 98 -8.48 15.66 23.14
CA VAL A 98 -7.09 15.17 23.10
C VAL A 98 -6.13 16.30 22.72
N ARG A 99 -6.48 17.09 21.69
CA ARG A 99 -5.72 18.29 21.28
C ARG A 99 -5.62 19.31 22.41
N GLY A 100 -6.69 19.51 23.18
CA GLY A 100 -6.69 20.39 24.36
C GLY A 100 -5.78 19.89 25.48
N ALA A 101 -5.85 18.60 25.82
CA ALA A 101 -5.01 17.99 26.85
C ALA A 101 -3.50 18.07 26.49
N LEU A 102 -3.19 17.80 25.22
CA LEU A 102 -1.83 17.84 24.68
C LEU A 102 -1.36 19.26 24.27
N ALA A 103 -2.21 20.28 24.38
CA ALA A 103 -1.82 21.64 24.01
C ALA A 103 -0.63 22.13 24.84
N SER A 104 0.46 22.46 24.16
CA SER A 104 1.72 22.86 24.80
C SER A 104 2.41 23.93 23.94
N LYS A 105 3.01 24.93 24.59
CA LYS A 105 3.79 25.98 23.92
C LYS A 105 5.27 25.65 23.78
N THR A 106 5.78 24.65 24.51
CA THR A 106 7.20 24.30 24.50
C THR A 106 7.41 22.80 24.42
N LYS A 107 8.40 22.35 23.65
CA LYS A 107 8.73 20.92 23.50
C LYS A 107 8.98 20.25 24.87
N ARG A 108 9.60 20.96 25.82
CA ARG A 108 9.82 20.48 27.20
C ARG A 108 8.51 20.28 27.98
N SER A 109 7.56 21.22 27.88
CA SER A 109 6.26 21.09 28.53
C SER A 109 5.40 19.98 27.91
N LEU A 110 5.55 19.73 26.60
CA LEU A 110 4.89 18.60 25.94
C LEU A 110 5.43 17.26 26.46
N LEU A 111 6.75 17.11 26.52
CA LEU A 111 7.38 15.90 27.04
C LEU A 111 6.96 15.60 28.49
N TRP A 112 6.89 16.61 29.36
CA TRP A 112 6.38 16.46 30.73
C TRP A 112 4.89 16.11 30.84
N LYS A 113 4.10 16.33 29.78
CA LYS A 113 2.69 15.94 29.74
C LYS A 113 2.48 14.50 29.24
N ILE A 114 3.47 13.93 28.55
CA ILE A 114 3.40 12.59 27.94
C ILE A 114 4.23 11.58 28.75
N ALA A 115 5.30 12.03 29.41
CA ALA A 115 6.10 11.27 30.38
C ALA A 115 5.35 11.12 31.71
#